data_AF-A0A6H0KK70-F1
#
_entry.id   AF-A0A6H0KK70-F1
#
_cell.length_a   1.000
_cell.length_b   1.000
_cell.length_c   1.000
_cell.angle_alpha   90.00
_cell.angle_beta   90.00
_cell.angle_gamma   90.00
#
_symmetry.space_group_name_H-M   'P 1'
#
loop_
_entity.id
_entity.type
_entity.pdbx_description
1 polymer ?
#
loop_
_entity_poly.entity_id
_entity_poly.type
_entity_poly.pdbx_seq_one_letter_code
_entity_poly.pdbx_strand_id
1 'polypeptide(L)'
;MRKNIFIYIILAALISSCTEEMDRLTEANIKSSLYDLSENEALTIAKSFQKSVTASPETRANGVTLGIKSQYRLNASGQTRTLSDENSPLIYEIEMNDGLENGKIIVSGDKRFPEVLAYMPSFNDSLYKVATGPNVMVQMAKNALLDKIQNYATTSATRSRPVDSVSGEVSVMIVPFCKTDWGQSSPFNQLLPTAWVQYAVGVGSRPGAAWHNNYFTGEAVVAITQAMAYLQPYLEINGTYINWEELTMEKDVTRPYYNMAATLSKYIYDTIGTYPVWGKSYNDQWPQSTIVDAVVAMETPINKVSDALNSSQYKIIGDRDQKWNLDIVKKSLLSFYPVFVGDLNRVAFLIDGYAINDENTVYFHCNFGRGDEFNGYYMVYDDGRVDFEPGGYIYRDTYLRIIANMRNR
;
A
#
# COMPACT_ATOMS: atom_id res chain seq x y z
N MET A 1 -28.72 65.74 27.27
CA MET A 1 -27.25 65.87 27.19
C MET A 1 -26.61 64.90 28.17
N ARG A 2 -25.48 64.32 27.77
CA ARG A 2 -24.86 63.07 28.24
C ARG A 2 -24.69 62.95 29.77
N LYS A 3 -25.17 61.83 30.34
CA LYS A 3 -24.74 61.31 31.65
C LYS A 3 -23.66 60.26 31.39
N ASN A 4 -22.40 60.59 31.69
CA ASN A 4 -21.31 59.63 31.75
C ASN A 4 -21.36 58.93 33.11
N ILE A 5 -21.81 57.68 33.12
CA ILE A 5 -21.73 56.80 34.30
C ILE A 5 -20.44 56.00 34.16
N PHE A 6 -19.50 56.27 35.07
CA PHE A 6 -18.35 55.42 35.35
C PHE A 6 -18.85 54.10 35.93
N ILE A 7 -18.67 53.00 35.19
CA ILE A 7 -18.85 51.64 35.70
C ILE A 7 -17.45 51.09 35.97
N TYR A 8 -17.12 50.96 37.26
CA TYR A 8 -16.00 50.16 37.74
C TYR A 8 -16.34 48.68 37.50
N ILE A 9 -15.75 48.07 36.48
CA ILE A 9 -15.74 46.60 36.34
C ILE A 9 -14.59 46.08 37.20
N ILE A 10 -14.96 45.28 38.19
CA ILE A 10 -14.09 44.55 39.11
C ILE A 10 -13.13 43.69 38.28
N LEU A 11 -11.84 43.98 38.39
CA LEU A 11 -10.75 43.15 37.88
C LEU A 11 -10.65 41.92 38.83
N ALA A 12 -11.47 40.91 38.57
CA ALA A 12 -11.28 39.60 39.18
C ALA A 12 -10.01 39.00 38.57
N ALA A 13 -8.93 39.02 39.36
CA ALA A 13 -7.77 38.19 39.14
C ALA A 13 -8.22 36.72 39.20
N LEU A 14 -8.63 36.17 38.05
CA LEU A 14 -8.65 34.73 37.83
C LEU A 14 -7.19 34.31 37.64
N ILE A 15 -6.53 34.15 38.78
CA ILE A 15 -5.32 33.34 38.89
C ILE A 15 -5.71 31.99 38.27
N SER A 16 -5.03 31.65 37.17
CA SER A 16 -5.16 30.37 36.48
C SER A 16 -5.00 29.24 37.50
N SER A 17 -6.13 28.67 37.91
CA SER A 17 -6.21 27.39 38.60
C SER A 17 -6.06 26.28 37.55
N CYS A 18 -4.88 26.20 36.93
CA CYS A 18 -4.48 25.08 36.10
C CYS A 18 -3.12 24.56 36.58
N THR A 19 -3.02 24.27 37.87
CA THR A 19 -1.92 23.52 38.47
C THR A 19 -2.51 22.68 39.58
N GLU A 20 -3.16 21.58 39.21
CA GLU A 20 -3.32 20.33 40.00
C GLU A 20 -4.35 19.41 39.30
N GLU A 21 -4.01 18.93 38.10
CA GLU A 21 -4.51 17.63 37.62
C GLU A 21 -3.33 16.89 36.99
N MET A 22 -2.30 16.70 37.83
CA MET A 22 -1.15 15.86 37.51
C MET A 22 -1.58 14.41 37.70
N ASP A 23 -1.71 13.69 36.59
CA ASP A 23 -1.83 12.24 36.44
C ASP A 23 -2.32 11.46 37.69
N ARG A 24 -3.63 11.21 37.76
CA ARG A 24 -4.10 10.04 38.52
C ARG A 24 -3.62 8.78 37.82
N LEU A 25 -2.44 8.31 38.20
CA LEU A 25 -1.99 6.94 37.97
C LEU A 25 -2.90 6.01 38.77
N THR A 26 -4.00 5.58 38.15
CA THR A 26 -4.75 4.43 38.63
C THR A 26 -4.07 3.17 38.10
N GLU A 27 -3.37 2.44 38.98
CA GLU A 27 -3.03 1.01 38.79
C GLU A 27 -4.31 0.16 38.81
N ALA A 28 -5.22 0.42 37.88
CA ALA A 28 -6.40 -0.41 37.65
C ALA A 28 -5.99 -1.54 36.71
N ASN A 29 -6.39 -2.78 37.04
CA ASN A 29 -6.27 -3.98 36.19
C ASN A 29 -6.39 -3.62 34.70
N ILE A 30 -5.26 -3.62 33.98
CA ILE A 30 -5.24 -3.29 32.56
C ILE A 30 -5.96 -4.42 31.83
N LYS A 31 -7.22 -4.19 31.45
CA LYS A 31 -7.92 -5.10 30.55
C LYS A 31 -7.19 -5.09 29.21
N SER A 32 -6.88 -6.29 28.71
CA SER A 32 -6.24 -6.46 27.40
C SER A 32 -7.21 -6.07 26.28
N SER A 33 -6.74 -5.27 25.34
CA SER A 33 -7.42 -4.93 24.08
C SER A 33 -6.81 -5.73 22.92
N LEU A 34 -7.58 -5.92 21.85
CA LEU A 34 -7.13 -6.56 20.61
C LEU A 34 -5.88 -5.87 20.03
N TYR A 35 -5.82 -4.56 20.19
CA TYR A 35 -4.78 -3.70 19.65
C TYR A 35 -3.56 -3.55 20.56
N ASP A 36 -3.47 -4.26 21.68
CA ASP A 36 -2.30 -4.13 22.56
C ASP A 36 -1.08 -4.84 21.97
N LEU A 37 0.03 -4.13 21.89
CA LEU A 37 1.36 -4.73 21.83
C LEU A 37 1.67 -5.41 23.16
N SER A 38 2.43 -6.49 23.09
CA SER A 38 3.09 -7.08 24.25
C SER A 38 4.30 -6.25 24.69
N GLU A 39 4.72 -6.41 25.93
CA GLU A 39 5.94 -5.77 26.46
C GLU A 39 7.19 -6.08 25.61
N ASN A 40 7.29 -7.31 25.08
CA ASN A 40 8.39 -7.72 24.21
C ASN A 40 8.38 -6.98 22.86
N GLU A 41 7.21 -6.74 22.28
CA GLU A 41 7.06 -5.97 21.05
C GLU A 41 7.44 -4.50 21.30
N ALA A 42 6.95 -3.90 22.39
CA ALA A 42 7.30 -2.53 22.78
C ALA A 42 8.82 -2.37 23.03
N LEU A 43 9.45 -3.32 23.73
CA LEU A 43 10.89 -3.35 23.93
C LEU A 43 11.67 -3.51 22.62
N THR A 44 11.14 -4.27 21.66
CA THR A 44 11.76 -4.46 20.33
C THR A 44 11.73 -3.17 19.52
N ILE A 45 10.62 -2.44 19.56
CA ILE A 45 10.47 -1.10 18.95
C ILE A 45 11.49 -0.13 19.57
N ALA A 46 11.53 -0.08 20.91
CA ALA A 46 12.46 0.79 21.64
C ALA A 46 13.93 0.47 21.35
N LYS A 47 14.32 -0.82 21.32
CA LYS A 47 15.68 -1.27 20.97
C LYS A 47 16.07 -0.85 19.55
N SER A 48 15.14 -1.01 18.61
CA SER A 48 15.36 -0.68 17.20
C SER A 48 15.55 0.82 17.02
N PHE A 49 14.72 1.64 17.68
CA PHE A 49 14.85 3.09 17.68
C PHE A 49 16.14 3.57 18.38
N GLN A 50 16.47 3.02 19.55
CA GLN A 50 17.72 3.35 20.25
C GLN A 50 18.93 3.11 19.35
N LYS A 51 18.95 1.98 18.63
CA LYS A 51 20.02 1.65 17.69
C LYS A 51 20.09 2.65 16.53
N SER A 52 18.96 3.15 16.03
CA SER A 52 18.97 4.11 14.91
C SER A 52 19.49 5.49 15.32
N VAL A 53 19.22 5.94 16.55
CA VAL A 53 19.66 7.27 17.02
C VAL A 53 21.08 7.28 17.60
N THR A 54 21.66 6.12 17.93
CA THR A 54 23.01 6.01 18.51
C THR A 54 24.08 5.42 17.60
N ALA A 55 23.74 5.03 16.37
CA ALA A 55 24.70 4.46 15.42
C ALA A 55 25.72 5.50 14.90
N SER A 56 26.80 5.72 15.67
CA SER A 56 28.09 6.15 15.13
C SER A 56 28.93 4.92 14.75
N PRO A 57 29.79 4.99 13.72
CA PRO A 57 30.66 3.88 13.36
C PRO A 57 31.71 3.68 14.46
N GLU A 58 31.79 2.45 14.96
CA GLU A 58 32.91 1.94 15.75
C GLU A 58 33.28 2.71 17.03
N THR A 59 32.52 2.46 18.10
CA THR A 59 33.14 2.19 19.41
C THR A 59 32.26 1.18 20.14
N ARG A 60 32.86 0.23 20.86
CA ARG A 60 32.15 -0.79 21.66
C ARG A 60 31.24 -0.07 22.68
N ALA A 61 29.97 0.09 22.35
CA ALA A 61 29.00 0.64 23.29
C ALA A 61 28.80 -0.37 24.42
N ASN A 62 29.04 0.08 25.66
CA ASN A 62 28.54 -0.59 26.85
C ASN A 62 27.05 -0.87 26.67
N GLY A 63 26.62 -2.09 27.01
CA GLY A 63 25.28 -2.58 26.71
C GLY A 63 24.21 -1.73 27.39
N VAL A 64 23.56 -0.86 26.62
CA VAL A 64 22.38 -0.13 27.05
C VAL A 64 21.29 -1.14 27.42
N THR A 65 20.86 -1.12 28.68
CA THR A 65 19.78 -1.96 29.17
C THR A 65 18.46 -1.20 29.06
N LEU A 66 17.42 -1.89 28.57
CA LEU A 66 16.07 -1.35 28.43
C LEU A 66 15.10 -2.21 29.23
N GLY A 67 14.27 -1.57 30.05
CA GLY A 67 13.27 -2.24 30.88
C GLY A 67 11.96 -1.45 30.96
N ILE A 68 10.83 -2.16 31.02
CA ILE A 68 9.53 -1.52 31.24
C ILE A 68 9.51 -0.95 32.66
N LYS A 69 9.37 0.37 32.79
CA LYS A 69 9.21 1.06 34.07
C LYS A 69 7.74 1.17 34.46
N SER A 70 6.89 1.51 33.50
CA SER A 70 5.44 1.60 33.72
C SER A 70 4.68 1.33 32.42
N GLN A 71 3.42 0.95 32.58
CA GLN A 71 2.45 0.86 31.49
C GLN A 71 1.11 1.39 31.97
N TYR A 72 0.43 2.16 31.13
CA TYR A 72 -0.87 2.74 31.46
C TYR A 72 -1.69 3.04 30.20
N ARG A 73 -3.01 3.14 30.36
CA ARG A 73 -3.92 3.53 29.29
C ARG A 73 -4.02 5.05 29.21
N LEU A 74 -3.91 5.59 28.01
CA LEU A 74 -4.09 7.02 27.78
C LEU A 74 -5.59 7.35 27.74
N ASN A 75 -6.06 8.14 28.71
CA ASN A 75 -7.44 8.63 28.72
C ASN A 75 -7.50 10.02 28.07
N ALA A 76 -8.55 10.27 27.27
CA ALA A 76 -8.80 11.58 26.69
C ALA A 76 -9.29 12.56 27.78
N SER A 77 -8.38 13.16 28.55
CA SER A 77 -8.75 14.26 29.43
C SER A 77 -8.91 15.54 28.60
N GLY A 78 -10.17 15.92 28.34
CA GLY A 78 -10.52 17.26 27.84
C GLY A 78 -11.27 17.36 26.50
N GLN A 79 -11.49 16.26 25.77
CA GLN A 79 -12.37 16.25 24.60
C GLN A 79 -13.75 15.65 24.94
N THR A 80 -14.82 16.31 24.49
CA THR A 80 -16.24 16.05 24.84
C THR A 80 -16.84 14.75 24.27
N ARG A 81 -16.04 13.75 23.91
CA ARG A 81 -16.51 12.41 23.56
C ARG A 81 -15.60 11.36 24.19
N THR A 82 -16.13 10.66 25.17
CA THR A 82 -15.49 9.51 25.83
C THR A 82 -15.14 8.46 24.77
N LEU A 83 -13.85 8.17 24.61
CA LEU A 83 -13.41 6.90 24.03
C LEU A 83 -13.98 5.80 24.92
N SER A 84 -14.66 4.81 24.34
CA SER A 84 -15.03 3.60 25.08
C SER A 84 -13.75 2.95 25.62
N ASP A 85 -13.81 2.34 26.82
CA ASP A 85 -12.66 1.70 27.48
C ASP A 85 -11.88 0.70 26.59
N GLU A 86 -12.50 0.17 25.53
CA GLU A 86 -11.87 -0.73 24.55
C GLU A 86 -10.88 -0.05 23.59
N ASN A 87 -10.94 1.28 23.45
CA ASN A 87 -10.19 2.06 22.46
C ASN A 87 -9.05 2.93 23.02
N SER A 88 -8.87 3.01 24.33
CA SER A 88 -7.78 3.79 24.91
C SER A 88 -6.43 3.10 24.63
N PRO A 89 -5.45 3.77 23.98
CA PRO A 89 -4.18 3.13 23.66
C PRO A 89 -3.39 2.84 24.93
N LEU A 90 -2.73 1.68 24.95
CA LEU A 90 -1.73 1.36 25.95
C LEU A 90 -0.47 2.18 25.67
N ILE A 91 0.20 2.67 26.72
CA ILE A 91 1.46 3.39 26.64
C ILE A 91 2.49 2.66 27.48
N TYR A 92 3.68 2.45 26.93
CA TYR A 92 4.83 1.90 27.62
C TYR A 92 5.85 2.99 27.92
N GLU A 93 6.23 3.12 29.18
CA GLU A 93 7.40 3.90 29.57
C GLU A 93 8.56 2.95 29.85
N ILE A 94 9.62 3.10 29.07
CA ILE A 94 10.79 2.23 29.08
C ILE A 94 11.96 3.03 29.62
N GLU A 95 12.57 2.53 30.68
CA GLU A 95 13.78 3.11 31.25
C GLU A 95 15.00 2.57 30.51
N MET A 96 15.94 3.47 30.24
CA MET A 96 17.19 3.19 29.56
C MET A 96 18.34 3.45 30.54
N ASN A 97 19.26 2.50 30.67
CA ASN A 97 20.45 2.68 31.48
C ASN A 97 21.69 2.30 30.67
N ASP A 98 22.56 3.27 30.43
CA ASP A 98 23.82 3.13 29.69
C ASP A 98 25.07 3.07 30.59
N GLY A 99 24.87 3.07 31.92
CA GLY A 99 25.92 3.07 32.93
C GLY A 99 26.41 4.45 33.39
N LEU A 100 26.01 5.55 32.71
CA LEU A 100 26.38 6.93 33.05
C LEU A 100 25.15 7.80 33.31
N GLU A 101 24.10 7.65 32.51
CA GLU A 101 22.85 8.40 32.61
C GLU A 101 21.63 7.47 32.48
N ASN A 102 20.55 7.80 33.20
CA ASN A 102 19.26 7.15 32.98
C ASN A 102 18.51 7.91 31.90
N GLY A 103 18.02 7.23 30.88
CA GLY A 103 17.14 7.78 29.85
C GLY A 103 15.73 7.20 29.92
N LYS A 104 14.82 7.75 29.12
CA LYS A 104 13.42 7.31 29.05
C LYS A 104 12.93 7.28 27.60
N ILE A 105 12.21 6.22 27.25
CA ILE A 105 11.56 6.05 25.95
C ILE A 105 10.08 5.83 26.20
N ILE A 106 9.22 6.58 25.53
CA ILE A 106 7.77 6.42 25.60
C ILE A 106 7.32 5.80 24.28
N VAL A 107 6.67 4.65 24.34
CA VAL A 107 6.24 3.87 23.17
C VAL A 107 4.73 3.72 23.18
N SER A 108 4.10 3.89 22.02
CA SER A 108 2.71 3.52 21.80
C SER A 108 2.59 1.99 21.86
N GLY A 109 1.77 1.51 22.78
CA GLY A 109 1.37 0.11 22.91
C GLY A 109 0.21 -0.27 21.99
N ASP A 110 -0.19 0.59 21.05
CA ASP A 110 -1.26 0.33 20.09
C ASP A 110 -0.70 -0.24 18.78
N LYS A 111 -1.11 -1.46 18.42
CA LYS A 111 -0.72 -2.17 17.19
C LYS A 111 -1.01 -1.41 15.91
N ARG A 112 -1.99 -0.50 15.91
CA ARG A 112 -2.31 0.34 14.75
C ARG A 112 -1.24 1.40 14.52
N PHE A 113 -0.59 1.85 15.59
CA PHE A 113 0.44 2.88 15.57
C PHE A 113 1.62 2.50 16.48
N PRO A 114 2.43 1.49 16.11
CA PRO A 114 3.52 0.97 16.94
C PRO A 114 4.77 1.86 16.85
N GLU A 115 4.69 3.07 17.43
CA GLU A 115 5.71 4.12 17.29
C GLU A 115 6.31 4.60 18.63
N VAL A 116 7.53 5.15 18.57
CA VAL A 116 8.15 5.86 19.70
C VAL A 116 7.58 7.28 19.75
N LEU A 117 6.88 7.61 20.83
CA LEU A 117 6.25 8.92 21.04
C LEU A 117 7.24 9.95 21.58
N ALA A 118 8.19 9.51 22.41
CA ALA A 118 9.22 10.37 22.96
C ALA A 118 10.49 9.59 23.28
N TYR A 119 11.63 10.26 23.08
CA TYR A 119 12.95 9.73 23.38
C TYR A 119 13.76 10.76 24.16
N MET A 120 14.21 10.37 25.35
CA MET A 120 14.96 11.21 26.28
C MET A 120 16.26 10.46 26.63
N PRO A 121 17.40 10.76 25.97
CA PRO A 121 18.65 10.03 26.19
C PRO A 121 19.18 10.21 27.62
N SER A 122 18.91 11.36 28.22
CA SER A 122 19.21 11.72 29.60
C SER A 122 17.93 12.19 30.29
N PHE A 123 17.63 11.63 31.45
CA PHE A 123 16.37 11.82 32.15
C PHE A 123 16.59 11.85 33.67
N ASN A 124 16.23 12.98 34.27
CA ASN A 124 16.18 13.14 35.72
C ASN A 124 14.74 13.41 36.15
N ASP A 125 14.15 12.45 36.88
CA ASP A 125 12.76 12.48 37.37
C ASP A 125 12.44 13.79 38.14
N SER A 126 13.40 14.35 38.87
CA SER A 126 13.20 15.58 39.64
C SER A 126 13.14 16.85 38.79
N LEU A 127 13.88 16.91 37.69
CA LEU A 127 13.89 18.05 36.75
C LEU A 127 12.69 17.98 35.80
N TYR A 128 12.32 16.78 35.36
CA TYR A 128 11.21 16.58 34.43
C TYR A 128 9.86 16.96 35.06
N LYS A 129 9.65 16.68 36.35
CA LYS A 129 8.42 17.08 37.07
C LYS A 129 8.16 18.59 37.09
N VAL A 130 9.18 19.42 36.84
CA VAL A 130 9.08 20.89 36.92
C VAL A 130 9.28 21.55 35.55
N ALA A 131 9.72 20.81 34.53
CA ALA A 131 10.00 21.33 33.19
C ALA A 131 8.73 21.37 32.33
N THR A 132 8.12 22.54 32.18
CA THR A 132 6.86 22.70 31.42
C THR A 132 6.99 22.31 29.95
N GLY A 133 8.09 22.68 29.27
CA GLY A 133 8.27 22.45 27.83
C GLY A 133 8.27 20.96 27.42
N PRO A 134 9.18 20.13 27.97
CA PRO A 134 9.21 18.69 27.68
C PRO A 134 7.90 17.97 28.01
N ASN A 135 7.25 18.30 29.13
CA ASN A 135 5.95 17.74 29.50
C ASN A 135 4.86 18.07 28.46
N VAL A 136 4.81 19.32 27.98
CA VAL A 136 3.87 19.74 26.94
C VAL A 136 4.12 18.97 25.64
N MET A 137 5.38 18.80 25.22
CA MET A 137 5.69 18.06 23.99
C MET A 137 5.31 16.58 24.07
N VAL A 138 5.57 15.92 25.20
CA VAL A 138 5.14 14.53 25.43
C VAL A 138 3.62 14.43 25.42
N GLN A 139 2.92 15.39 26.01
CA GLN A 139 1.45 15.43 25.98
C GLN A 139 0.91 15.69 24.57
N MET A 140 1.55 16.56 23.79
CA MET A 140 1.18 16.79 22.38
C MET A 140 1.36 15.53 21.55
N ALA A 141 2.45 14.77 21.74
CA ALA A 141 2.66 13.49 21.06
C ALA A 141 1.59 12.46 21.43
N LYS A 142 1.23 12.36 22.71
CA LYS A 142 0.12 11.52 23.20
C LYS A 142 -1.23 11.93 22.59
N ASN A 143 -1.52 13.22 22.52
CA ASN A 143 -2.76 13.73 21.91
C ASN A 143 -2.78 13.47 20.39
N ALA A 144 -1.66 13.63 19.69
CA ALA A 144 -1.56 13.30 18.26
C ALA A 144 -1.81 11.80 18.02
N LEU A 145 -1.34 10.92 18.89
CA LEU A 145 -1.68 9.50 18.86
C LEU A 145 -3.19 9.26 19.06
N LEU A 146 -3.83 9.96 20.01
CA LEU A 146 -5.28 9.87 20.20
C LEU A 146 -6.05 10.33 18.96
N ASP A 147 -5.62 11.43 18.33
CA ASP A 147 -6.24 11.93 17.10
C ASP A 147 -6.07 10.93 15.96
N LYS A 148 -4.87 10.32 15.79
CA LYS A 148 -4.64 9.23 14.83
C LYS A 148 -5.58 8.05 15.08
N ILE A 149 -5.76 7.64 16.34
CA ILE A 149 -6.63 6.51 16.72
C ILE A 149 -8.11 6.84 16.53
N GLN A 150 -8.54 8.05 16.86
CA GLN A 150 -9.91 8.50 16.62
C GLN A 150 -10.22 8.53 15.12
N ASN A 151 -9.25 9.00 14.32
CA ASN A 151 -9.42 9.10 12.88
C ASN A 151 -9.21 7.77 12.15
N TYR A 152 -8.55 6.79 12.77
CA TYR A 152 -8.38 5.44 12.23
C TYR A 152 -9.73 4.78 11.81
N ALA A 153 -10.83 5.12 12.49
CA ALA A 153 -12.16 4.64 12.13
C ALA A 153 -12.90 5.55 11.12
N THR A 154 -12.53 6.83 10.99
CA THR A 154 -13.23 7.80 10.13
C THR A 154 -12.57 8.00 8.76
N THR A 155 -11.31 7.61 8.57
CA THR A 155 -10.64 7.54 7.25
C THR A 155 -10.78 6.18 6.56
N SER A 156 -11.79 5.39 6.94
CA SER A 156 -12.24 4.26 6.12
C SER A 156 -12.94 4.79 4.85
N ALA A 157 -12.18 5.37 3.93
CA ALA A 157 -12.52 5.20 2.52
C ALA A 157 -12.48 3.70 2.28
N THR A 158 -13.61 3.01 2.43
CA THR A 158 -13.68 1.54 2.46
C THR A 158 -13.17 0.84 1.20
N ARG A 159 -12.75 1.62 0.18
CA ARG A 159 -12.30 1.20 -1.16
C ARG A 159 -11.44 2.32 -1.78
N SER A 160 -10.30 1.97 -2.35
CA SER A 160 -9.50 2.92 -3.13
C SER A 160 -9.88 2.84 -4.60
N ARG A 161 -10.38 3.96 -5.14
CA ARG A 161 -10.54 4.15 -6.60
C ARG A 161 -9.27 4.73 -7.19
N PRO A 162 -9.02 4.59 -8.51
CA PRO A 162 -7.88 5.24 -9.14
C PRO A 162 -8.04 6.76 -9.07
N VAL A 163 -6.96 7.46 -8.74
CA VAL A 163 -6.83 8.90 -8.90
C VAL A 163 -5.64 9.22 -9.79
N ASP A 164 -5.81 10.18 -10.70
CA ASP A 164 -4.73 10.61 -11.61
C ASP A 164 -3.62 11.36 -10.87
N SER A 165 -3.97 12.01 -9.76
CA SER A 165 -3.05 12.75 -8.90
C SER A 165 -3.34 12.46 -7.43
N VAL A 166 -2.27 12.37 -6.65
CA VAL A 166 -2.32 12.15 -5.20
C VAL A 166 -2.87 13.40 -4.52
N SER A 167 -3.78 13.22 -3.56
CA SER A 167 -4.35 14.32 -2.78
C SER A 167 -3.37 14.86 -1.75
N GLY A 168 -3.38 16.18 -1.55
CA GLY A 168 -2.47 16.88 -0.65
C GLY A 168 -1.15 17.26 -1.32
N GLU A 169 -0.21 17.79 -0.53
CA GLU A 169 1.15 18.02 -1.00
C GLU A 169 1.91 16.70 -1.04
N VAL A 170 2.69 16.44 -2.10
CA VAL A 170 3.41 15.16 -2.26
C VAL A 170 4.79 15.25 -1.60
N SER A 171 5.00 14.49 -0.54
CA SER A 171 6.26 14.41 0.20
C SER A 171 7.30 13.53 -0.50
N VAL A 172 6.88 12.41 -1.08
CA VAL A 172 7.76 11.46 -1.78
C VAL A 172 7.03 10.91 -3.00
N MET A 173 7.72 10.80 -4.14
CA MET A 173 7.14 10.19 -5.34
C MET A 173 8.18 9.46 -6.18
N ILE A 174 7.84 8.22 -6.52
CA ILE A 174 8.35 7.49 -7.66
C ILE A 174 7.23 7.48 -8.68
N VAL A 175 7.40 8.29 -9.72
CA VAL A 175 6.43 8.35 -10.82
C VAL A 175 6.32 6.99 -11.52
N PRO A 176 5.18 6.69 -12.18
CA PRO A 176 4.99 5.44 -12.89
C PRO A 176 6.10 5.26 -13.92
N PHE A 177 6.85 4.16 -13.82
CA PHE A 177 7.98 3.92 -14.70
C PHE A 177 7.67 2.96 -15.84
N CYS A 178 6.58 2.19 -15.79
CA CYS A 178 6.04 1.48 -16.96
C CYS A 178 5.17 2.45 -17.77
N LYS A 179 5.66 2.88 -18.93
CA LYS A 179 5.02 3.94 -19.74
C LYS A 179 3.99 3.45 -20.75
N THR A 180 3.85 2.14 -20.88
CA THR A 180 2.95 1.52 -21.83
C THR A 180 1.52 1.52 -21.29
N ASP A 181 0.55 1.71 -22.17
CA ASP A 181 -0.89 1.53 -21.90
C ASP A 181 -1.38 0.35 -22.77
N TRP A 182 -0.74 -0.81 -22.63
CA TRP A 182 -1.04 -1.99 -23.44
C TRP A 182 -2.28 -2.74 -22.94
N GLY A 183 -2.92 -3.48 -23.84
CA GLY A 183 -4.18 -4.18 -23.58
C GLY A 183 -4.18 -5.63 -24.04
N GLN A 184 -5.34 -6.30 -23.87
CA GLN A 184 -5.50 -7.73 -24.17
C GLN A 184 -5.94 -8.05 -25.61
N SER A 185 -6.34 -7.02 -26.35
CA SER A 185 -6.95 -7.12 -27.68
C SER A 185 -5.90 -6.97 -28.79
N SER A 186 -6.37 -6.80 -30.03
CA SER A 186 -5.48 -6.48 -31.15
C SER A 186 -4.71 -5.19 -30.86
N PRO A 187 -3.38 -5.12 -31.13
CA PRO A 187 -2.61 -6.10 -31.91
C PRO A 187 -2.08 -7.31 -31.13
N PHE A 188 -2.05 -7.25 -29.80
CA PHE A 188 -1.40 -8.24 -28.93
C PHE A 188 -1.92 -9.67 -29.09
N ASN A 189 -3.21 -9.84 -29.41
CA ASN A 189 -3.81 -11.17 -29.52
C ASN A 189 -3.88 -11.76 -30.94
N GLN A 190 -3.32 -11.09 -31.96
CA GLN A 190 -3.53 -11.47 -33.36
C GLN A 190 -3.04 -12.89 -33.73
N LEU A 191 -2.10 -13.44 -32.96
CA LEU A 191 -1.56 -14.79 -33.17
C LEU A 191 -2.24 -15.86 -32.31
N LEU A 192 -3.22 -15.49 -31.46
CA LEU A 192 -3.98 -16.46 -30.66
C LEU A 192 -5.11 -17.09 -31.47
N PRO A 193 -5.63 -18.27 -31.12
CA PRO A 193 -6.73 -18.90 -31.84
C PRO A 193 -8.00 -18.05 -31.84
N THR A 194 -8.86 -18.25 -32.84
CA THR A 194 -10.16 -17.57 -32.95
C THR A 194 -11.31 -18.44 -32.44
N ALA A 195 -12.28 -17.83 -31.75
CA ALA A 195 -13.58 -18.43 -31.45
C ALA A 195 -14.62 -17.34 -31.20
N TRP A 196 -15.82 -17.71 -30.77
CA TRP A 196 -16.71 -16.75 -30.09
C TRP A 196 -16.06 -16.32 -28.78
N VAL A 197 -15.87 -15.01 -28.58
CA VAL A 197 -15.27 -14.42 -27.39
C VAL A 197 -16.25 -13.43 -26.79
N GLN A 198 -16.59 -13.60 -25.51
CA GLN A 198 -17.53 -12.73 -24.80
C GLN A 198 -16.92 -11.34 -24.62
N TYR A 199 -17.69 -10.30 -24.93
CA TYR A 199 -17.28 -8.91 -24.71
C TYR A 199 -17.81 -8.41 -23.36
N ALA A 200 -16.94 -7.83 -22.53
CA ALA A 200 -17.26 -7.42 -21.16
C ALA A 200 -18.10 -6.13 -21.08
N VAL A 201 -18.11 -5.29 -22.12
CA VAL A 201 -18.76 -3.96 -22.08
C VAL A 201 -19.99 -3.96 -22.99
N GLY A 202 -21.17 -4.19 -22.44
CA GLY A 202 -22.39 -4.28 -23.25
C GLY A 202 -22.63 -3.03 -24.10
N VAL A 203 -22.93 -3.21 -25.39
CA VAL A 203 -23.67 -2.19 -26.15
C VAL A 203 -25.10 -2.22 -25.62
N GLY A 204 -25.40 -1.31 -24.69
CA GLY A 204 -26.70 -1.21 -24.02
C GLY A 204 -26.92 -2.29 -22.96
N SER A 205 -26.60 -2.00 -21.70
CA SER A 205 -27.16 -2.61 -20.48
C SER A 205 -27.36 -4.14 -20.40
N ARG A 206 -26.63 -4.97 -21.17
CA ARG A 206 -26.93 -6.40 -21.28
C ARG A 206 -25.70 -7.29 -21.11
N PRO A 207 -25.70 -8.24 -20.16
CA PRO A 207 -24.68 -9.27 -20.06
C PRO A 207 -24.74 -10.25 -21.24
N GLY A 208 -23.60 -10.58 -21.84
CA GLY A 208 -23.41 -11.85 -22.54
C GLY A 208 -23.60 -11.89 -24.06
N ALA A 209 -23.05 -10.93 -24.80
CA ALA A 209 -22.83 -11.06 -26.25
C ALA A 209 -21.37 -11.49 -26.54
N ALA A 210 -21.18 -12.34 -27.54
CA ALA A 210 -19.86 -12.77 -27.99
C ALA A 210 -19.67 -12.48 -29.48
N TRP A 211 -18.44 -12.12 -29.86
CA TRP A 211 -18.03 -11.85 -31.24
C TRP A 211 -17.04 -12.92 -31.68
N HIS A 212 -17.05 -13.28 -32.96
CA HIS A 212 -16.07 -14.23 -33.49
C HIS A 212 -14.72 -13.51 -33.72
N ASN A 213 -13.75 -13.73 -32.82
CA ASN A 213 -12.47 -13.02 -32.80
C ASN A 213 -11.35 -13.88 -32.20
N ASN A 214 -10.10 -13.42 -32.24
CA ASN A 214 -8.99 -14.01 -31.49
C ASN A 214 -9.29 -13.97 -29.97
N TYR A 215 -8.81 -14.97 -29.23
CA TYR A 215 -8.86 -14.95 -27.76
C TYR A 215 -8.24 -13.66 -27.23
N PHE A 216 -8.69 -13.16 -26.09
CA PHE A 216 -7.90 -12.16 -25.37
C PHE A 216 -6.58 -12.78 -24.90
N THR A 217 -5.53 -11.96 -24.75
CA THR A 217 -4.26 -12.48 -24.21
C THR A 217 -4.38 -12.89 -22.74
N GLY A 218 -5.28 -12.27 -21.98
CA GLY A 218 -5.33 -12.37 -20.53
C GLY A 218 -4.47 -11.31 -19.84
N GLU A 219 -4.93 -10.84 -18.67
CA GLU A 219 -4.30 -9.75 -17.92
C GLU A 219 -2.88 -10.09 -17.45
N ALA A 220 -2.61 -11.36 -17.11
CA ALA A 220 -1.27 -11.79 -16.69
C ALA A 220 -0.24 -11.65 -17.81
N VAL A 221 -0.63 -11.94 -19.06
CA VAL A 221 0.22 -11.72 -20.23
C VAL A 221 0.53 -10.24 -20.39
N VAL A 222 -0.49 -9.38 -20.26
CA VAL A 222 -0.31 -7.92 -20.41
C VAL A 222 0.56 -7.33 -19.29
N ALA A 223 0.35 -7.73 -18.04
CA ALA A 223 1.20 -7.29 -16.94
C ALA A 223 2.68 -7.66 -17.18
N ILE A 224 2.95 -8.87 -17.68
CA ILE A 224 4.33 -9.29 -17.98
C ILE A 224 4.89 -8.57 -19.20
N THR A 225 4.12 -8.39 -20.28
CA THR A 225 4.59 -7.67 -21.48
C THR A 225 4.99 -6.23 -21.13
N GLN A 226 4.18 -5.54 -20.32
CA GLN A 226 4.46 -4.18 -19.87
C GLN A 226 5.69 -4.11 -18.96
N ALA A 227 5.88 -5.09 -18.07
CA ALA A 227 7.10 -5.18 -17.26
C ALA A 227 8.33 -5.40 -18.13
N MET A 228 8.25 -6.27 -19.16
CA MET A 228 9.34 -6.49 -20.11
C MET A 228 9.61 -5.26 -20.98
N ALA A 229 8.58 -4.48 -21.33
CA ALA A 229 8.73 -3.23 -22.06
C ALA A 229 9.54 -2.19 -21.27
N TYR A 230 9.35 -2.15 -19.94
CA TYR A 230 10.17 -1.33 -19.05
C TYR A 230 11.59 -1.88 -18.88
N LEU A 231 11.73 -3.18 -18.67
CA LEU A 231 13.02 -3.82 -18.38
C LEU A 231 13.90 -4.01 -19.62
N GLN A 232 13.31 -4.09 -20.80
CA GLN A 232 13.96 -4.24 -22.12
C GLN A 232 15.01 -5.37 -22.19
N PRO A 233 14.67 -6.62 -21.84
CA PRO A 233 15.62 -7.73 -21.92
C PRO A 233 15.99 -8.06 -23.38
N TYR A 234 17.23 -8.45 -23.65
CA TYR A 234 17.59 -8.98 -24.97
C TYR A 234 16.80 -10.28 -25.25
N LEU A 235 15.88 -10.23 -26.22
CA LEU A 235 14.94 -11.31 -26.48
C LEU A 235 14.73 -11.51 -27.99
N GLU A 236 14.88 -12.76 -28.41
CA GLU A 236 14.58 -13.23 -29.77
C GLU A 236 13.61 -14.40 -29.68
N ILE A 237 12.51 -14.31 -30.41
CA ILE A 237 11.42 -15.29 -30.41
C ILE A 237 11.23 -15.78 -31.85
N ASN A 238 11.53 -17.06 -32.11
CA ASN A 238 11.36 -17.69 -33.42
C ASN A 238 11.96 -16.87 -34.58
N GLY A 239 13.18 -16.34 -34.40
CA GLY A 239 13.87 -15.51 -35.39
C GLY A 239 13.40 -14.05 -35.46
N THR A 240 12.44 -13.65 -34.62
CA THR A 240 12.02 -12.24 -34.47
C THR A 240 12.71 -11.63 -33.26
N TYR A 241 13.58 -10.66 -33.51
CA TYR A 241 14.15 -9.84 -32.45
C TYR A 241 13.11 -8.85 -31.90
N ILE A 242 12.98 -8.77 -30.59
CA ILE A 242 12.07 -7.82 -29.93
C ILE A 242 12.77 -6.47 -29.79
N ASN A 243 12.40 -5.54 -30.66
CA ASN A 243 12.89 -4.17 -30.61
C ASN A 243 12.05 -3.34 -29.63
N TRP A 244 12.54 -3.22 -28.40
CA TRP A 244 11.86 -2.48 -27.33
C TRP A 244 11.72 -0.99 -27.64
N GLU A 245 12.75 -0.36 -28.22
CA GLU A 245 12.72 1.06 -28.56
C GLU A 245 11.52 1.39 -29.45
N GLU A 246 11.29 0.57 -30.47
CA GLU A 246 10.17 0.72 -31.40
C GLU A 246 8.82 0.36 -30.76
N LEU A 247 8.76 -0.70 -29.94
CA LEU A 247 7.52 -1.10 -29.26
C LEU A 247 7.07 -0.09 -28.20
N THR A 248 8.01 0.62 -27.57
CA THR A 248 7.73 1.60 -26.49
C THR A 248 7.85 3.05 -26.93
N MET A 249 7.96 3.30 -28.23
CA MET A 249 8.07 4.66 -28.78
C MET A 249 6.86 5.51 -28.41
N GLU A 250 5.68 4.90 -28.47
CA GLU A 250 4.42 5.47 -28.03
C GLU A 250 3.88 4.66 -26.84
N LYS A 251 2.89 5.22 -26.15
CA LYS A 251 2.24 4.52 -25.04
C LYS A 251 1.56 3.21 -25.48
N ASP A 252 0.98 3.20 -26.68
CA ASP A 252 0.41 1.99 -27.30
C ASP A 252 1.18 1.65 -28.58
N VAL A 253 1.17 0.37 -28.95
CA VAL A 253 1.90 -0.12 -30.13
C VAL A 253 1.25 0.45 -31.39
N THR A 254 2.08 0.95 -32.30
CA THR A 254 1.64 1.46 -33.60
C THR A 254 2.16 0.60 -34.76
N ARG A 255 1.61 0.80 -35.97
CA ARG A 255 2.15 0.14 -37.18
C ARG A 255 3.56 0.67 -37.47
N PRO A 256 4.50 -0.17 -37.95
CA PRO A 256 4.32 -1.55 -38.43
C PRO A 256 4.51 -2.66 -37.37
N TYR A 257 4.61 -2.34 -36.08
CA TYR A 257 5.11 -3.26 -35.04
C TYR A 257 4.07 -4.22 -34.45
N TYR A 258 2.86 -4.28 -35.01
CA TYR A 258 1.76 -5.14 -34.53
C TYR A 258 2.16 -6.62 -34.46
N ASN A 259 2.83 -7.13 -35.50
CA ASN A 259 3.26 -8.52 -35.51
C ASN A 259 4.32 -8.82 -34.43
N MET A 260 5.18 -7.85 -34.11
CA MET A 260 6.18 -7.99 -33.05
C MET A 260 5.51 -8.05 -31.68
N ALA A 261 4.54 -7.16 -31.42
CA ALA A 261 3.74 -7.18 -30.20
C ALA A 261 2.94 -8.48 -30.05
N ALA A 262 2.30 -8.95 -31.13
CA ALA A 262 1.58 -10.22 -31.14
C ALA A 262 2.50 -11.43 -30.90
N THR A 263 3.71 -11.41 -31.45
CA THR A 263 4.74 -12.44 -31.25
C THR A 263 5.17 -12.51 -29.78
N LEU A 264 5.45 -11.36 -29.18
CA LEU A 264 5.80 -11.26 -27.75
C LEU A 264 4.66 -11.79 -26.86
N SER A 265 3.45 -11.29 -27.06
CA SER A 265 2.28 -11.68 -26.26
C SER A 265 1.96 -13.17 -26.40
N LYS A 266 2.04 -13.73 -27.62
CA LYS A 266 1.84 -15.17 -27.83
C LYS A 266 2.92 -16.00 -27.13
N TYR A 267 4.18 -15.61 -27.23
CA TYR A 267 5.27 -16.29 -26.54
C TYR A 267 5.03 -16.33 -25.02
N ILE A 268 4.61 -15.20 -24.45
CA ILE A 268 4.32 -15.11 -23.02
C ILE A 268 3.11 -15.97 -22.65
N TYR A 269 2.02 -15.86 -23.42
CA TYR A 269 0.81 -16.66 -23.26
C TYR A 269 1.11 -18.16 -23.19
N ASP A 270 1.86 -18.67 -24.17
CA ASP A 270 2.22 -20.09 -24.25
C ASP A 270 3.13 -20.50 -23.07
N THR A 271 4.06 -19.63 -22.67
CA THR A 271 5.06 -19.97 -21.64
C THR A 271 4.49 -19.97 -20.23
N ILE A 272 3.65 -19.00 -19.88
CA ILE A 272 2.99 -18.97 -18.56
C ILE A 272 1.79 -19.91 -18.48
N GLY A 273 1.42 -20.54 -19.62
CA GLY A 273 0.36 -21.52 -19.70
C GLY A 273 -1.01 -20.94 -19.42
N THR A 274 -1.27 -19.73 -19.92
CA THR A 274 -2.60 -19.12 -19.95
C THR A 274 -3.54 -19.97 -20.78
N TYR A 275 -4.81 -20.09 -20.37
CA TYR A 275 -5.80 -20.90 -21.09
C TYR A 275 -7.17 -20.22 -21.15
N PRO A 276 -7.98 -20.50 -22.19
CA PRO A 276 -9.33 -19.98 -22.30
C PRO A 276 -10.28 -20.72 -21.37
N VAL A 277 -11.17 -19.99 -20.71
CA VAL A 277 -12.32 -20.54 -19.98
C VAL A 277 -13.55 -20.47 -20.88
N TRP A 278 -14.17 -21.62 -21.10
CA TRP A 278 -15.35 -21.75 -21.95
C TRP A 278 -16.64 -21.58 -21.15
N GLY A 279 -17.61 -20.90 -21.76
CA GLY A 279 -18.95 -20.72 -21.26
C GLY A 279 -19.95 -20.56 -22.40
N LYS A 280 -21.14 -20.05 -22.08
CA LYS A 280 -22.21 -19.79 -23.05
C LYS A 280 -22.47 -18.29 -23.17
N SER A 281 -22.68 -17.82 -24.39
CA SER A 281 -22.97 -16.41 -24.69
C SER A 281 -23.92 -16.31 -25.89
N TYR A 282 -24.66 -15.22 -26.03
CA TYR A 282 -25.39 -14.94 -27.26
C TYR A 282 -24.43 -14.53 -28.37
N ASN A 283 -24.72 -14.89 -29.62
CA ASN A 283 -24.00 -14.36 -30.78
C ASN A 283 -24.28 -12.86 -30.99
N ASP A 284 -23.59 -12.27 -31.96
CA ASP A 284 -23.66 -10.86 -32.32
C ASP A 284 -24.81 -10.49 -33.26
N GLN A 285 -25.58 -11.48 -33.72
CA GLN A 285 -26.71 -11.27 -34.63
C GLN A 285 -27.92 -10.70 -33.90
N TRP A 286 -28.59 -9.72 -34.53
CA TRP A 286 -29.82 -9.12 -34.00
C TRP A 286 -31.07 -9.61 -34.75
N PRO A 287 -32.17 -9.96 -34.05
CA PRO A 287 -32.27 -10.12 -32.60
C PRO A 287 -31.45 -11.33 -32.12
N GLN A 288 -30.77 -11.16 -30.98
CA GLN A 288 -29.98 -12.24 -30.37
C GLN A 288 -30.89 -13.43 -30.06
N SER A 289 -30.66 -14.54 -30.74
CA SER A 289 -31.50 -15.73 -30.67
C SER A 289 -30.70 -17.02 -30.54
N THR A 290 -29.39 -16.99 -30.81
CA THR A 290 -28.54 -18.18 -30.81
C THR A 290 -27.52 -18.08 -29.68
N ILE A 291 -27.49 -19.10 -28.83
CA ILE A 291 -26.46 -19.30 -27.81
C ILE A 291 -25.32 -20.09 -28.43
N VAL A 292 -24.10 -19.61 -28.26
CA VAL A 292 -22.86 -20.21 -28.76
C VAL A 292 -21.93 -20.59 -27.61
N ASP A 293 -21.05 -21.57 -27.84
CA ASP A 293 -19.89 -21.80 -26.98
C ASP A 293 -18.89 -20.68 -27.19
N ALA A 294 -18.58 -19.96 -26.11
CA ALA A 294 -17.73 -18.78 -26.15
C ALA A 294 -16.65 -18.83 -25.08
N VAL A 295 -15.49 -18.25 -25.39
CA VAL A 295 -14.47 -17.94 -24.40
C VAL A 295 -14.96 -16.76 -23.57
N VAL A 296 -15.14 -16.97 -22.26
CA VAL A 296 -15.70 -15.98 -21.33
C VAL A 296 -14.65 -15.34 -20.43
N ALA A 297 -13.48 -15.97 -20.32
CA ALA A 297 -12.35 -15.44 -19.57
C ALA A 297 -11.04 -16.10 -20.04
N MET A 298 -9.93 -15.47 -19.68
CA MET A 298 -8.58 -16.03 -19.81
C MET A 298 -8.00 -16.18 -18.41
N GLU A 299 -7.60 -17.38 -18.02
CA GLU A 299 -7.07 -17.63 -16.69
C GLU A 299 -5.59 -18.00 -16.75
N THR A 300 -4.83 -17.53 -15.75
CA THR A 300 -3.41 -17.86 -15.59
C THR A 300 -3.10 -18.09 -14.12
N PRO A 301 -2.72 -19.30 -13.70
CA PRO A 301 -2.30 -19.55 -12.33
C PRO A 301 -1.00 -18.81 -12.01
N ILE A 302 -1.00 -17.99 -10.96
CA ILE A 302 0.16 -17.16 -10.59
C ILE A 302 1.44 -17.95 -10.28
N ASN A 303 1.32 -19.20 -9.79
CA ASN A 303 2.49 -20.05 -9.60
C ASN A 303 3.18 -20.40 -10.93
N LYS A 304 2.42 -20.54 -12.03
CA LYS A 304 3.01 -20.72 -13.37
C LYS A 304 3.71 -19.44 -13.85
N VAL A 305 3.19 -18.27 -13.51
CA VAL A 305 3.87 -16.99 -13.78
C VAL A 305 5.22 -16.94 -13.03
N SER A 306 5.20 -17.23 -11.73
CA SER A 306 6.38 -17.33 -10.86
C SER A 306 7.42 -18.31 -11.40
N ASP A 307 7.00 -19.51 -11.83
CA ASP A 307 7.87 -20.51 -12.43
C ASP A 307 8.43 -20.06 -13.79
N ALA A 308 7.60 -19.46 -14.65
CA ALA A 308 8.02 -18.97 -15.96
C ALA A 308 9.07 -17.86 -15.84
N LEU A 309 8.83 -16.83 -15.00
CA LEU A 309 9.81 -15.77 -14.72
C LEU A 309 11.12 -16.35 -14.16
N ASN A 310 11.03 -17.39 -13.32
CA ASN A 310 12.21 -18.04 -12.75
C ASN A 310 12.84 -19.12 -13.65
N SER A 311 12.31 -19.34 -14.85
CA SER A 311 12.93 -20.22 -15.86
C SER A 311 14.09 -19.53 -16.59
N SER A 312 15.04 -20.30 -17.11
CA SER A 312 16.13 -19.77 -17.95
C SER A 312 15.68 -19.29 -19.33
N GLN A 313 14.47 -19.66 -19.75
CA GLN A 313 13.87 -19.25 -21.02
C GLN A 313 13.44 -17.78 -20.96
N TYR A 314 13.01 -17.31 -19.79
CA TYR A 314 12.69 -15.91 -19.56
C TYR A 314 13.94 -15.11 -19.20
N LYS A 315 14.11 -13.99 -19.90
CA LYS A 315 15.24 -13.07 -19.75
C LYS A 315 15.05 -12.06 -18.61
N ILE A 316 13.93 -12.18 -17.91
CA ILE A 316 13.62 -11.50 -16.66
C ILE A 316 13.49 -12.53 -15.55
N ILE A 317 13.63 -12.08 -14.30
CA ILE A 317 13.51 -12.84 -13.06
C ILE A 317 12.73 -11.99 -12.06
N GLY A 318 11.97 -12.62 -11.18
CA GLY A 318 11.35 -11.99 -10.02
C GLY A 318 11.41 -12.93 -8.81
N ASP A 319 10.97 -12.45 -7.65
CA ASP A 319 10.83 -13.29 -6.47
C ASP A 319 9.85 -14.44 -6.70
N ARG A 320 9.86 -15.45 -5.83
CA ARG A 320 8.79 -16.44 -5.81
C ARG A 320 7.47 -15.76 -5.42
N ASP A 321 6.37 -16.24 -6.00
CA ASP A 321 5.05 -15.75 -5.64
C ASP A 321 4.77 -15.93 -4.14
N GLN A 322 4.31 -14.87 -3.52
CA GLN A 322 4.07 -14.80 -2.08
C GLN A 322 2.84 -13.96 -1.79
N LYS A 323 2.27 -14.12 -0.60
CA LYS A 323 1.14 -13.29 -0.15
C LYS A 323 1.50 -11.81 -0.17
N TRP A 324 0.48 -10.96 -0.34
CA TRP A 324 0.62 -9.51 -0.20
C TRP A 324 1.48 -9.11 1.01
N ASN A 325 2.43 -8.21 0.79
CA ASN A 325 3.31 -7.68 1.83
C ASN A 325 3.76 -6.27 1.44
N LEU A 326 3.34 -5.28 2.22
CA LEU A 326 3.58 -3.87 1.93
C LEU A 326 5.08 -3.52 1.83
N ASP A 327 5.88 -4.04 2.76
CA ASP A 327 7.31 -3.72 2.83
C ASP A 327 8.07 -4.27 1.62
N ILE A 328 7.69 -5.45 1.15
CA ILE A 328 8.28 -6.07 -0.05
C ILE A 328 7.93 -5.24 -1.29
N VAL A 329 6.66 -4.84 -1.44
CA VAL A 329 6.22 -3.98 -2.55
C VAL A 329 6.99 -2.66 -2.53
N LYS A 330 7.05 -1.97 -1.38
CA LYS A 330 7.79 -0.71 -1.23
C LYS A 330 9.26 -0.85 -1.60
N LYS A 331 9.95 -1.88 -1.10
CA LYS A 331 11.38 -2.12 -1.39
C LYS A 331 11.64 -2.38 -2.88
N SER A 332 10.75 -3.13 -3.53
CA SER A 332 10.82 -3.37 -4.98
C SER A 332 10.72 -2.06 -5.76
N LEU A 333 9.72 -1.22 -5.44
CA LEU A 333 9.50 0.06 -6.12
C LEU A 333 10.62 1.07 -5.87
N LEU A 334 11.14 1.14 -4.64
CA LEU A 334 12.33 1.95 -4.29
C LEU A 334 13.58 1.53 -5.09
N SER A 335 13.62 0.28 -5.56
CA SER A 335 14.67 -0.25 -6.42
C SER A 335 14.35 -0.14 -7.91
N PHE A 336 13.27 0.56 -8.28
CA PHE A 336 12.74 0.66 -9.64
C PHE A 336 12.44 -0.70 -10.28
N TYR A 337 11.97 -1.66 -9.48
CA TYR A 337 11.50 -2.95 -9.98
C TYR A 337 9.98 -3.04 -9.90
N PRO A 338 9.29 -3.26 -11.04
CA PRO A 338 7.85 -3.43 -11.05
C PRO A 338 7.45 -4.65 -10.23
N VAL A 339 6.25 -4.59 -9.66
CA VAL A 339 5.66 -5.69 -8.90
C VAL A 339 4.49 -6.23 -9.69
N PHE A 340 4.55 -7.50 -10.05
CA PHE A 340 3.39 -8.20 -10.57
C PHE A 340 2.45 -8.53 -9.41
N VAL A 341 1.19 -8.14 -9.55
CA VAL A 341 0.12 -8.47 -8.63
C VAL A 341 -0.89 -9.31 -9.39
N GLY A 342 -1.39 -10.37 -8.76
CA GLY A 342 -2.49 -11.12 -9.32
C GLY A 342 -3.22 -11.90 -8.25
N ASP A 343 -4.47 -12.28 -8.50
CA ASP A 343 -5.13 -13.26 -7.64
C ASP A 343 -4.75 -14.68 -8.08
N LEU A 344 -5.49 -15.69 -7.61
CA LEU A 344 -5.18 -17.07 -7.96
C LEU A 344 -5.32 -17.36 -9.46
N ASN A 345 -6.20 -16.69 -10.23
CA ASN A 345 -6.46 -17.05 -11.63
C ASN A 345 -7.03 -15.95 -12.56
N ARG A 346 -7.64 -14.88 -12.04
CA ARG A 346 -8.58 -14.00 -12.77
C ARG A 346 -8.12 -12.57 -12.97
N VAL A 347 -7.36 -12.00 -12.02
CA VAL A 347 -6.85 -10.63 -12.14
C VAL A 347 -5.33 -10.64 -12.15
N ALA A 348 -4.74 -9.78 -12.98
CA ALA A 348 -3.32 -9.47 -12.89
C ALA A 348 -3.04 -8.04 -13.35
N PHE A 349 -2.10 -7.37 -12.68
CA PHE A 349 -1.71 -6.00 -12.99
C PHE A 349 -0.30 -5.73 -12.47
N LEU A 350 0.25 -4.58 -12.83
CA LEU A 350 1.52 -4.11 -12.27
C LEU A 350 1.30 -3.02 -11.24
N ILE A 351 2.18 -3.00 -10.24
CA ILE A 351 2.48 -1.79 -9.48
C ILE A 351 3.85 -1.30 -9.94
N ASP A 352 3.91 -0.05 -10.37
CA ASP A 352 5.06 0.55 -11.02
C ASP A 352 5.30 2.01 -10.60
N GLY A 353 4.65 2.46 -9.54
CA GLY A 353 4.85 3.78 -8.97
C GLY A 353 4.42 3.83 -7.50
N TYR A 354 4.92 4.84 -6.80
CA TYR A 354 4.77 4.97 -5.35
C TYR A 354 4.71 6.44 -4.98
N ALA A 355 3.82 6.81 -4.07
CA ALA A 355 3.78 8.17 -3.55
C ALA A 355 3.40 8.19 -2.07
N ILE A 356 3.85 9.24 -1.38
CA ILE A 356 3.44 9.59 -0.02
C ILE A 356 3.05 11.06 -0.03
N ASN A 357 1.89 11.39 0.52
CA ASN A 357 1.49 12.79 0.71
C ASN A 357 2.02 13.37 2.04
N ASP A 358 1.69 14.63 2.30
CA ASP A 358 1.97 15.39 3.52
C ASP A 358 1.29 14.81 4.77
N GLU A 359 0.20 14.07 4.58
CA GLU A 359 -0.49 13.32 5.64
C GLU A 359 0.12 11.92 5.89
N ASN A 360 1.25 11.58 5.26
CA ASN A 360 1.87 10.25 5.28
C ASN A 360 1.00 9.11 4.68
N THR A 361 -0.05 9.46 3.93
CA THR A 361 -0.87 8.48 3.22
C THR A 361 -0.08 7.92 2.05
N VAL A 362 -0.03 6.59 1.96
CA VAL A 362 0.70 5.89 0.90
C VAL A 362 -0.21 5.62 -0.28
N TYR A 363 0.33 5.80 -1.49
CA TYR A 363 -0.33 5.46 -2.74
C TYR A 363 0.57 4.58 -3.61
N PHE A 364 -0.04 3.61 -4.27
CA PHE A 364 0.59 2.81 -5.32
C PHE A 364 -0.01 3.16 -6.67
N HIS A 365 0.84 3.43 -7.66
CA HIS A 365 0.36 3.49 -9.03
C HIS A 365 0.18 2.07 -9.57
N CYS A 366 -1.01 1.78 -10.06
CA CYS A 366 -1.36 0.48 -10.63
C CYS A 366 -1.62 0.62 -12.13
N ASN A 367 -1.08 -0.31 -12.92
CA ASN A 367 -1.36 -0.46 -14.34
C ASN A 367 -2.11 -1.79 -14.57
N PHE A 368 -3.42 -1.71 -14.86
CA PHE A 368 -4.33 -2.85 -14.95
C PHE A 368 -4.31 -3.56 -16.31
N GLY A 369 -3.50 -3.12 -17.27
CA GLY A 369 -3.37 -3.80 -18.56
C GLY A 369 -4.65 -3.81 -19.38
N ARG A 370 -5.46 -2.75 -19.25
CA ARG A 370 -6.71 -2.52 -20.00
C ARG A 370 -6.62 -1.23 -20.82
N GLY A 371 -5.45 -0.93 -21.37
CA GLY A 371 -5.16 0.40 -21.88
C GLY A 371 -4.85 1.36 -20.75
N ASP A 372 -5.36 2.59 -20.84
CA ASP A 372 -5.34 3.60 -19.77
C ASP A 372 -6.49 3.41 -18.77
N GLU A 373 -7.44 2.50 -19.04
CA GLU A 373 -8.59 2.25 -18.19
C GLU A 373 -8.16 1.67 -16.83
N PHE A 374 -8.61 2.34 -15.76
CA PHE A 374 -8.32 2.01 -14.36
C PHE A 374 -6.86 2.16 -13.92
N ASN A 375 -5.99 2.68 -14.78
CA ASN A 375 -4.65 3.06 -14.34
C ASN A 375 -4.74 4.25 -13.38
N GLY A 376 -3.79 4.36 -12.45
CA GLY A 376 -3.71 5.51 -11.55
C GLY A 376 -3.23 5.13 -10.16
N TYR A 377 -3.24 6.13 -9.27
CA TYR A 377 -2.84 5.95 -7.88
C TYR A 377 -3.99 5.40 -7.05
N TYR A 378 -3.68 4.38 -6.27
CA TYR A 378 -4.56 3.75 -5.31
C TYR A 378 -3.97 3.89 -3.91
N MET A 379 -4.78 4.37 -2.98
CA MET A 379 -4.45 4.49 -1.57
C MET A 379 -4.18 3.12 -0.94
N VAL A 380 -3.18 3.09 -0.07
CA VAL A 380 -2.85 2.00 0.83
C VAL A 380 -3.23 2.45 2.23
N TYR A 381 -3.95 1.60 2.96
CA TYR A 381 -4.33 1.93 4.34
C TYR A 381 -3.10 1.94 5.25
N ASP A 382 -3.19 2.67 6.38
CA ASP A 382 -2.09 2.83 7.34
C ASP A 382 -1.53 1.50 7.86
N ASP A 383 -2.38 0.48 7.96
CA ASP A 383 -2.00 -0.88 8.40
C ASP A 383 -1.45 -1.76 7.25
N GLY A 384 -1.24 -1.19 6.06
CA GLY A 384 -0.68 -1.85 4.89
C GLY A 384 -1.67 -2.68 4.07
N ARG A 385 -2.95 -2.70 4.46
CA ARG A 385 -4.01 -3.31 3.65
C ARG A 385 -4.22 -2.51 2.36
N VAL A 386 -4.80 -3.18 1.36
CA VAL A 386 -5.27 -2.56 0.11
C VAL A 386 -6.63 -3.11 -0.28
N ASP A 387 -7.47 -2.22 -0.81
CA ASP A 387 -8.72 -2.54 -1.49
C ASP A 387 -8.74 -1.79 -2.83
N PHE A 388 -8.21 -2.40 -3.88
CA PHE A 388 -8.22 -1.80 -5.22
C PHE A 388 -9.63 -1.91 -5.82
N GLU A 389 -10.27 -0.77 -6.13
CA GLU A 389 -11.60 -0.69 -6.76
C GLU A 389 -11.57 -0.16 -8.20
N PRO A 390 -11.03 -0.91 -9.19
CA PRO A 390 -11.16 -0.56 -10.59
C PRO A 390 -12.58 -0.85 -11.09
N GLY A 391 -13.30 0.17 -11.59
CA GLY A 391 -14.59 -0.03 -12.27
C GLY A 391 -15.70 -0.70 -11.44
N GLY A 392 -15.60 -0.66 -10.11
CA GLY A 392 -16.56 -1.31 -9.19
C GLY A 392 -16.26 -2.76 -8.84
N TYR A 393 -15.21 -3.36 -9.40
CA TYR A 393 -14.63 -4.62 -8.92
C TYR A 393 -13.75 -4.35 -7.70
N ILE A 394 -13.63 -5.29 -6.75
CA ILE A 394 -12.84 -5.07 -5.52
C ILE A 394 -11.81 -6.17 -5.37
N TYR A 395 -10.53 -5.79 -5.33
CA TYR A 395 -9.40 -6.70 -5.12
C TYR A 395 -8.72 -6.38 -3.80
N ARG A 396 -8.80 -7.34 -2.86
CA ARG A 396 -8.29 -7.19 -1.50
C ARG A 396 -6.96 -7.93 -1.34
N ASP A 397 -6.06 -7.33 -0.58
CA ASP A 397 -4.79 -7.93 -0.12
C ASP A 397 -4.89 -9.42 0.27
N THR A 398 -5.97 -9.80 0.99
CA THR A 398 -6.24 -11.17 1.43
C THR A 398 -6.31 -12.22 0.32
N TYR A 399 -6.64 -11.82 -0.91
CA TYR A 399 -6.71 -12.68 -2.09
C TYR A 399 -5.56 -12.44 -3.08
N LEU A 400 -4.74 -11.41 -2.84
CA LEU A 400 -3.71 -10.98 -3.76
C LEU A 400 -2.38 -11.70 -3.50
N ARG A 401 -1.90 -12.27 -4.59
CA ARG A 401 -0.57 -12.76 -4.95
C ARG A 401 0.37 -11.60 -5.30
N ILE A 402 1.64 -11.60 -4.88
CA ILE A 402 2.66 -10.72 -5.47
C ILE A 402 3.88 -11.50 -5.94
N ILE A 403 4.49 -11.03 -7.03
CA ILE A 403 5.85 -11.36 -7.49
C ILE A 403 6.60 -10.04 -7.59
N ALA A 404 7.48 -9.79 -6.62
CA ALA A 404 8.24 -8.55 -6.51
C ALA A 404 9.62 -8.67 -7.19
N ASN A 405 10.35 -7.54 -7.22
CA ASN A 405 11.72 -7.47 -7.71
C ASN A 405 11.90 -7.99 -9.15
N MET A 406 10.91 -7.74 -10.02
CA MET A 406 11.02 -8.10 -11.43
C MET A 406 12.13 -7.30 -12.10
N ARG A 407 13.11 -7.99 -12.68
CA ARG A 407 14.32 -7.38 -13.26
C ARG A 407 14.91 -8.26 -14.35
N ASN A 408 15.81 -7.72 -15.16
CA ASN A 408 16.60 -8.52 -16.09
C ASN A 408 17.48 -9.54 -15.34
N ARG A 409 17.70 -10.69 -15.97
CA ARG A 409 18.61 -11.73 -15.46
C ARG A 409 20.07 -11.34 -15.56
#